data_AF-A0A947IGD2-F1
#
_entry.id   AF-A0A947IGD2-F1
#
_cell.length_a   1.000
_cell.length_b   1.000
_cell.length_c   1.000
_cell.angle_alpha   90.00
_cell.angle_beta   90.00
_cell.angle_gamma   90.00
#
_symmetry.space_group_name_H-M   'P 1'
#
loop_
_entity.id
_entity.type
_entity.pdbx_description
1 polymer ?
#
loop_
_entity_poly.entity_id
_entity_poly.type
_entity_poly.pdbx_seq_one_letter_code
_entity_poly.pdbx_strand_id
1 'polypeptide(L)'
;MSNDGINTGRRRFLTAATSVVSAAGAVGIATPFVGSWNPSAKAKAAGAPVKADIGKLEPGQMVVVEWRGKPVYVVRRTEEQIAGLKQLDQYLKDPD
;
A
#
# COMPACT_ATOMS: atom_id res chain seq x y z
N MET A 1 -10.38 21.13 -65.04
CA MET A 1 -11.00 20.41 -63.90
C MET A 1 -9.98 19.38 -63.45
N SER A 2 -9.22 19.68 -62.40
CA SER A 2 -8.17 18.77 -61.92
C SER A 2 -8.83 17.53 -61.32
N ASN A 3 -8.59 16.38 -61.94
CA ASN A 3 -8.98 15.08 -61.42
C ASN A 3 -8.07 14.74 -60.21
N ASP A 4 -8.32 15.35 -59.06
CA ASP A 4 -7.62 14.99 -57.83
C ASP A 4 -8.30 13.79 -57.20
N GLY A 5 -7.93 12.60 -57.70
CA GLY A 5 -8.25 11.34 -57.06
C GLY A 5 -7.83 11.37 -55.59
N ILE A 6 -8.71 10.88 -54.72
CA ILE A 6 -8.53 10.88 -53.26
C ILE A 6 -7.11 10.42 -52.89
N ASN A 7 -6.32 11.30 -52.26
CA ASN A 7 -4.97 10.97 -51.79
C ASN A 7 -5.04 10.00 -50.60
N THR A 8 -5.07 8.70 -50.93
CA THR A 8 -5.25 7.61 -49.97
C THR A 8 -4.05 7.48 -49.03
N GLY A 9 -2.83 7.79 -49.49
CA GLY A 9 -1.62 7.78 -48.67
C GLY A 9 -1.66 8.84 -47.57
N ARG A 10 -2.00 10.08 -47.91
CA ARG A 10 -2.19 11.17 -46.94
C ARG A 10 -3.28 10.84 -45.93
N ARG A 11 -4.42 10.29 -46.38
CA ARG A 11 -5.50 9.88 -45.49
C ARG A 11 -5.03 8.82 -44.49
N ARG A 12 -4.38 7.75 -44.97
CA ARG A 12 -3.88 6.67 -44.12
C ARG A 12 -2.85 7.17 -43.12
N PHE A 13 -1.93 8.04 -43.55
CA PHE A 13 -0.94 8.65 -42.68
C PHE A 13 -1.58 9.48 -41.56
N LEU A 14 -2.51 10.38 -41.90
CA LEU A 14 -3.18 11.23 -40.92
C LEU A 14 -3.99 10.39 -39.93
N THR A 15 -4.75 9.40 -40.40
CA THR A 15 -5.50 8.49 -39.52
C THR A 15 -4.57 7.71 -38.59
N ALA A 16 -3.48 7.15 -39.10
CA ALA A 16 -2.51 6.41 -38.30
C ALA A 16 -1.84 7.31 -37.25
N ALA A 17 -1.35 8.49 -37.66
CA ALA A 17 -0.71 9.45 -36.76
C ALA A 17 -1.66 9.89 -35.64
N THR A 18 -2.90 10.27 -35.97
CA THR A 18 -3.90 10.66 -34.97
C THR A 18 -4.20 9.51 -34.00
N SER A 19 -4.35 8.28 -34.51
CA SER A 19 -4.65 7.13 -33.66
C SER A 19 -3.53 6.84 -32.65
N VAL A 20 -2.27 6.89 -33.08
CA VAL A 20 -1.11 6.67 -32.21
C VAL A 20 -1.01 7.76 -31.14
N VAL A 21 -1.14 9.03 -31.54
CA VAL A 21 -1.08 10.15 -30.60
C VAL A 21 -2.23 10.08 -29.59
N SER A 22 -3.44 9.72 -30.03
CA SER A 22 -4.58 9.57 -29.12
C SER A 22 -4.40 8.43 -28.12
N ALA A 23 -3.83 7.29 -28.56
CA ALA A 23 -3.57 6.15 -27.68
C ALA A 23 -2.50 6.51 -26.63
N ALA A 24 -1.41 7.15 -27.05
CA ALA A 24 -0.37 7.63 -26.14
C ALA A 24 -0.93 8.63 -25.12
N GLY A 25 -1.76 9.58 -25.58
CA GLY A 25 -2.42 10.54 -24.70
C GLY A 25 -3.36 9.88 -23.68
N ALA A 26 -4.16 8.89 -24.11
CA ALA A 26 -5.06 8.15 -23.23
C ALA A 26 -4.29 7.39 -22.13
N VAL A 27 -3.20 6.70 -22.49
CA VAL A 27 -2.32 6.03 -21.51
C VAL A 27 -1.65 7.04 -20.58
N GLY A 28 -1.22 8.19 -21.12
CA GLY A 28 -0.61 9.27 -20.35
C GLY A 28 -1.52 9.85 -19.27
N ILE A 29 -2.84 9.89 -19.51
CA ILE A 29 -3.83 10.36 -18.52
C ILE A 29 -4.25 9.21 -17.57
N ALA A 30 -4.47 8.01 -18.10
CA ALA A 30 -4.94 6.88 -17.31
C ALA A 30 -3.93 6.46 -16.23
N THR A 31 -2.63 6.51 -16.53
CA THR A 31 -1.56 6.09 -15.59
C THR A 31 -1.55 6.90 -14.28
N PRO A 32 -1.44 8.25 -14.30
CA PRO A 32 -1.50 9.03 -13.06
C PRO A 32 -2.90 9.00 -12.42
N PHE A 33 -3.98 8.85 -13.20
CA PHE A 33 -5.33 8.72 -12.67
C PHE A 33 -5.49 7.47 -11.80
N VAL A 34 -5.11 6.28 -12.30
CA VAL A 34 -5.11 5.05 -11.49
C VAL A 34 -4.10 5.15 -10.36
N GLY A 35 -2.94 5.75 -10.62
CA GLY A 35 -1.93 6.02 -9.60
C GLY A 35 -2.45 6.87 -8.43
N SER A 36 -3.43 7.74 -8.66
CA SER A 36 -4.02 8.61 -7.63
C SER A 36 -4.83 7.86 -6.56
N TRP A 37 -5.27 6.63 -6.83
CA TRP A 37 -5.92 5.78 -5.84
C TRP A 37 -4.95 5.15 -4.84
N ASN A 38 -3.64 5.23 -5.10
CA ASN A 38 -2.65 4.76 -4.14
C ASN A 38 -2.65 5.62 -2.86
N PRO A 39 -2.20 5.07 -1.73
CA PRO A 39 -2.08 5.82 -0.49
C PRO A 39 -1.25 7.10 -0.69
N SER A 40 -1.80 8.22 -0.21
CA SER A 40 -1.13 9.51 -0.27
C SER A 40 0.22 9.47 0.46
N ALA A 41 1.12 10.42 0.16
CA ALA A 41 2.40 10.53 0.85
C ALA A 41 2.23 10.64 2.38
N LYS A 42 1.18 11.32 2.85
CA LYS A 42 0.82 11.40 4.28
C LYS A 42 0.41 10.04 4.84
N ALA A 43 -0.39 9.27 4.10
CA ALA A 43 -0.79 7.92 4.52
C ALA A 43 0.39 6.94 4.52
N LYS A 44 1.30 7.03 3.54
CA LYS A 44 2.55 6.25 3.53
C LYS A 44 3.46 6.61 4.70
N ALA A 45 3.57 7.91 5.03
CA ALA A 45 4.33 8.38 6.17
C ALA A 45 3.73 7.93 7.51
N ALA A 46 2.40 7.95 7.66
CA ALA A 46 1.72 7.40 8.84
C ALA A 46 1.87 5.87 8.96
N GLY A 47 2.19 5.19 7.85
CA GLY A 47 2.53 3.77 7.82
C GLY A 47 3.98 3.45 8.19
N ALA A 48 4.83 4.45 8.39
CA ALA A 48 6.26 4.26 8.63
C ALA A 48 6.53 3.53 9.96
N PRO A 49 7.72 2.92 10.12
CA PRO A 49 8.12 2.29 11.38
C PRO A 49 8.06 3.27 12.54
N VAL A 50 7.36 2.91 13.61
CA VAL A 50 7.30 3.67 14.86
C VAL A 50 8.39 3.15 15.79
N LYS A 51 9.21 4.05 16.33
CA LYS A 51 10.19 3.72 17.37
C LYS A 51 9.53 3.89 18.73
N ALA A 52 9.36 2.79 19.46
CA ALA A 52 8.92 2.79 20.84
C ALA A 52 10.11 2.49 21.77
N ASP A 53 10.34 3.33 22.76
CA ASP A 53 11.34 3.07 23.81
C ASP A 53 10.73 2.11 24.85
N ILE A 54 11.33 0.92 24.95
CA ILE A 54 10.91 -0.14 25.88
C ILE A 54 11.83 -0.24 27.10
N GLY A 55 12.89 0.58 27.19
CA GLY A 55 13.92 0.45 28.23
C GLY A 55 13.41 0.73 29.65
N LYS A 56 12.34 1.53 29.76
CA LYS A 56 11.72 1.91 31.05
C LYS A 56 10.56 1.02 31.47
N LEU A 57 10.25 -0.02 30.68
CA LEU A 57 9.09 -0.89 30.95
C LEU A 57 9.42 -1.84 32.10
N GLU A 58 8.67 -1.81 33.18
CA GLU A 58 8.86 -2.72 34.32
C GLU A 58 8.29 -4.13 34.02
N PRO A 59 8.82 -5.21 34.63
CA PRO A 59 8.24 -6.54 34.49
C PRO A 59 6.76 -6.56 34.91
N GLY A 60 5.90 -7.12 34.06
CA GLY A 60 4.44 -7.14 34.23
C GLY A 60 3.72 -5.91 33.65
N GLN A 61 4.46 -4.85 33.27
CA GLN A 61 3.87 -3.64 32.70
C GLN A 61 3.56 -3.80 31.21
N MET A 62 2.48 -3.15 30.77
CA MET A 62 2.07 -3.05 29.37
C MET A 62 2.05 -1.60 28.90
N VAL A 63 2.51 -1.36 27.68
CA VAL A 63 2.39 -0.08 26.98
C VAL A 63 1.67 -0.29 25.66
N VAL A 64 0.86 0.70 25.28
CA VAL A 64 0.16 0.74 23.99
C VAL A 64 0.86 1.71 23.07
N VAL A 65 1.26 1.24 21.89
CA VAL A 65 1.92 2.02 20.84
C VAL A 65 1.00 2.05 19.63
N GLU A 66 0.79 3.21 19.03
CA GLU A 66 0.05 3.30 17.77
C GLU A 66 0.98 2.96 16.60
N TRP A 67 0.59 1.98 15.77
CA TRP A 67 1.28 1.66 14.52
C TRP A 67 0.29 1.46 13.38
N ARG A 68 0.44 2.24 12.31
CA ARG A 68 -0.47 2.23 11.14
C ARG A 68 -1.96 2.41 11.53
N GLY A 69 -2.25 3.24 12.53
CA GLY A 69 -3.60 3.46 13.05
C GLY A 69 -4.19 2.29 13.84
N LYS A 70 -3.38 1.28 14.18
CA LYS A 70 -3.76 0.15 15.03
C LYS A 70 -3.01 0.21 16.37
N PRO A 71 -3.67 -0.13 17.49
CA PRO A 71 -2.98 -0.28 18.76
C PRO A 71 -2.10 -1.54 18.74
N VAL A 72 -0.84 -1.40 19.14
CA VAL A 72 0.11 -2.49 19.36
C VAL A 72 0.41 -2.53 20.85
N TYR A 73 0.10 -3.67 21.47
CA TYR A 73 0.32 -3.91 22.89
C TYR A 73 1.70 -4.52 23.10
N VAL A 74 2.55 -3.85 23.85
CA VAL A 74 3.89 -4.34 24.22
C VAL A 74 3.88 -4.64 25.72
N VAL A 75 4.11 -5.90 26.07
CA VAL A 75 4.10 -6.37 27.46
C VAL A 75 5.47 -6.92 27.81
N ARG A 76 6.10 -6.43 28.89
CA ARG A 76 7.31 -7.05 29.44
C ARG A 76 6.89 -8.17 30.37
N ARG A 77 6.79 -9.40 29.85
CA ARG A 77 6.35 -10.55 30.64
C ARG A 77 7.35 -10.91 31.74
N THR A 78 6.84 -11.35 32.89
CA THR A 78 7.65 -11.95 33.97
C THR A 78 7.94 -13.42 33.66
N GLU A 79 8.92 -14.01 34.35
CA GLU A 79 9.26 -15.43 34.20
C GLU A 79 8.09 -16.34 34.58
N GLU A 80 7.35 -15.99 35.65
CA GLU A 80 6.15 -16.71 36.07
C GLU A 80 5.06 -16.71 34.99
N GLN A 81 4.84 -15.55 34.33
CA GLN A 81 3.88 -15.44 33.23
C GLN A 81 4.30 -16.33 32.04
N ILE A 82 5.59 -16.39 31.72
CA ILE A 82 6.09 -17.24 30.63
C ILE A 82 5.95 -18.72 30.97
N ALA A 83 6.24 -19.09 32.22
CA ALA A 83 6.13 -20.47 32.70
C ALA A 83 4.67 -20.97 32.69
N GLY A 84 3.71 -20.10 33.04
CA GLY A 84 2.28 -20.43 33.06
C GLY A 84 1.67 -20.66 31.67
N LEU A 85 2.19 -20.03 30.61
CA LEU A 85 1.61 -20.13 29.26
C LEU A 85 1.54 -21.56 28.73
N LYS A 86 2.60 -22.36 28.94
CA LYS A 86 2.69 -23.74 28.45
C LYS A 86 1.67 -24.71 29.06
N GLN A 87 1.02 -24.31 30.15
CA GLN A 87 0.04 -25.15 30.84
C GLN A 87 -1.39 -24.97 30.29
N LEU A 88 -1.58 -23.97 29.42
CA LEU A 88 -2.89 -23.52 28.97
C LEU A 88 -3.32 -24.07 27.62
N ASP A 89 -2.41 -24.70 26.86
CA ASP A 89 -2.63 -25.13 25.47
C ASP A 89 -3.91 -25.97 25.27
N GLN A 90 -4.20 -26.88 26.21
CA GLN A 90 -5.39 -27.74 26.18
C GLN A 90 -6.73 -26.98 26.28
N TYR A 91 -6.70 -25.73 26.74
CA TYR A 91 -7.87 -24.86 26.87
C TYR A 91 -7.98 -23.84 25.72
N LEU A 92 -6.97 -23.75 24.85
CA LEU A 92 -6.95 -22.81 23.74
C LEU A 92 -7.60 -23.42 22.50
N LYS A 93 -8.39 -22.60 21.80
CA LYS A 93 -8.97 -22.95 20.51
C LYS A 93 -7.92 -22.91 19.39
N ASP A 94 -6.90 -22.08 19.54
CA ASP A 94 -5.80 -21.87 18.61
C ASP A 94 -4.50 -21.77 19.44
N PRO A 95 -3.80 -22.89 19.67
CA PRO A 95 -2.64 -22.95 20.56
C PRO A 95 -1.30 -22.53 19.92
N ASP A 96 -1.26 -22.35 18.59
CA ASP A 96 -0.06 -21.98 17.80
C ASP A 96 -0.20 -20.61 17.11
#